data_AF-A0A451GGZ6-F1
#
_entry.id   AF-A0A451GGZ6-F1
#
_cell.length_a   1.000
_cell.length_b   1.000
_cell.length_c   1.000
_cell.angle_alpha   90.00
_cell.angle_beta   90.00
_cell.angle_gamma   90.00
#
_symmetry.space_group_name_H-M   'P 1'
#
loop_
_entity.id
_entity.type
_entity.pdbx_description
1 polymer ?
#
loop_
_entity_poly.entity_id
_entity_poly.type
_entity_poly.pdbx_seq_one_letter_code
_entity_poly.pdbx_strand_id
1 'polypeptide(L)' 'MAKKKTTEAGAAPTHPSQQETAPPTVRVRLLVSRAGTGFSQNRGDEIEVSASEAESIVAAGQAEVI' A
#
# COMPACT_ATOMS: atom_id res chain seq x y z
N MET A 1 21.48 39.20 41.39
CA MET A 1 22.49 38.68 40.43
C MET A 1 22.79 37.23 40.78
N ALA A 2 22.30 36.27 39.99
CA ALA A 2 22.83 34.90 39.92
C ALA A 2 22.25 34.25 38.65
N LYS A 3 23.08 34.13 37.62
CA LYS A 3 22.79 33.45 36.35
C LYS A 3 22.98 31.93 36.55
N LYS A 4 21.94 31.13 36.31
CA LYS A 4 22.02 29.68 36.01
C LYS A 4 21.51 29.54 34.57
N LYS A 5 22.38 29.45 33.56
CA LYS A 5 22.98 28.25 32.96
C LYS A 5 21.95 27.19 32.54
N THR A 6 21.61 27.26 31.25
CA THR A 6 21.42 26.17 30.27
C THR A 6 20.51 25.01 30.63
N THR A 7 19.40 24.86 29.88
CA THR A 7 19.14 23.65 29.08
C THR A 7 18.19 24.03 27.94
N GLU A 8 18.72 24.01 26.71
CA GLU A 8 17.95 23.97 25.48
C GLU A 8 17.21 22.63 25.46
N ALA A 9 15.91 22.63 25.78
CA ALA A 9 15.04 21.52 25.40
C ALA A 9 14.72 21.70 23.92
N GLY A 10 15.63 21.21 23.10
CA GLY A 10 15.50 21.17 21.65
C GLY A 10 14.14 20.56 21.26
N ALA A 11 13.41 21.30 20.45
CA ALA A 11 12.35 20.75 19.63
C ALA A 11 12.99 19.75 18.65
N ALA A 12 12.70 18.47 18.85
CA ALA A 12 12.79 17.46 17.81
C ALA A 12 11.82 16.31 18.14
N PRO A 13 10.55 16.36 17.70
CA PRO A 13 9.80 15.15 17.45
C PRO A 13 10.34 14.57 16.13
N THR A 14 11.33 13.69 16.19
CA THR A 14 11.85 13.03 14.99
C THR A 14 11.83 11.52 15.16
N HIS A 15 10.62 10.96 15.09
CA HIS A 15 10.41 9.74 14.33
C HIS A 15 9.31 10.05 13.31
N PRO A 16 9.65 10.51 12.09
CA PRO A 16 8.66 10.50 11.03
C PRO A 16 8.27 9.04 10.78
N SER A 17 6.97 8.79 10.90
CA SER A 17 6.19 7.78 10.19
C SER A 17 6.90 6.48 9.84
N GLN A 18 6.44 5.39 10.46
CA GLN A 18 6.46 4.09 9.80
C GLN A 18 5.61 4.18 8.52
N GLN A 19 6.15 4.78 7.45
CA GLN A 19 5.88 4.33 6.10
C GLN A 19 6.67 3.04 5.95
N GLU A 20 6.24 2.02 6.69
CA GLU A 20 6.52 0.64 6.37
C GLU A 20 6.10 0.50 4.91
N THR A 21 7.08 0.25 4.05
CA THR A 21 6.96 0.23 2.59
C THR A 21 5.73 -0.57 2.19
N ALA A 22 4.61 0.11 1.92
CA ALA A 22 3.45 -0.54 1.34
C ALA A 22 3.95 -1.18 0.04
N PRO A 23 3.78 -2.51 -0.15
CA PRO A 23 4.27 -3.17 -1.34
C PRO A 23 3.69 -2.46 -2.56
N PRO A 24 4.47 -2.29 -3.64
CA PRO A 24 3.98 -1.58 -4.82
C PRO A 24 2.69 -2.24 -5.30
N THR A 25 1.63 -1.42 -5.38
CA THR A 25 0.36 -1.84 -5.95
C THR A 25 0.32 -1.52 -7.44
N VAL A 26 -0.43 -2.33 -8.17
CA VAL A 26 -0.60 -2.28 -9.62
C VAL A 26 -2.07 -2.48 -9.94
N ARG A 27 -2.50 -1.81 -11.00
CA ARG A 27 -3.85 -1.95 -11.51
C ARG A 27 -3.93 -3.09 -12.50
N VAL A 28 -4.99 -3.87 -12.37
CA VAL A 28 -5.28 -4.97 -13.28
C VAL A 28 -6.74 -4.95 -13.65
N ARG A 29 -7.05 -5.37 -14.87
CA ARG A 29 -8.39 -5.65 -15.34
C ARG A 29 -8.67 -7.14 -15.21
N LEU A 30 -9.72 -7.48 -14.47
CA LEU A 30 -10.12 -8.88 -14.30
C LEU A 30 -10.71 -9.47 -15.58
N LEU A 31 -10.22 -10.64 -15.98
CA LEU A 31 -10.78 -11.44 -17.07
C LEU A 31 -11.81 -12.46 -16.59
N VAL A 32 -11.87 -12.69 -15.28
CA VAL A 32 -12.81 -13.60 -14.60
C VAL A 32 -13.50 -12.87 -13.46
N SER A 33 -14.69 -13.32 -13.07
CA SER A 33 -15.30 -12.84 -11.83
C SER A 33 -14.69 -13.57 -10.63
N ARG A 34 -14.28 -12.82 -9.59
CA ARG A 34 -13.83 -13.35 -8.30
C ARG A 34 -14.70 -12.80 -7.17
N ALA A 35 -15.10 -13.66 -6.24
CA ALA A 35 -15.88 -13.27 -5.07
C ALA A 35 -15.27 -13.91 -3.82
N GLY A 36 -15.36 -13.19 -2.70
CA GLY A 36 -14.93 -13.66 -1.39
C GLY A 36 -15.78 -13.02 -0.30
N THR A 37 -15.44 -13.29 0.96
CA THR A 37 -16.20 -12.74 2.08
C THR A 37 -16.06 -11.23 2.14
N GLY A 38 -17.12 -10.50 1.78
CA GLY A 38 -17.15 -9.04 1.80
C GLY A 38 -16.68 -8.36 0.51
N PHE A 39 -16.41 -9.11 -0.57
CA PHE A 39 -16.11 -8.51 -1.87
C PHE A 39 -16.61 -9.35 -3.04
N SER A 40 -17.01 -8.66 -4.11
CA SER A 40 -17.28 -9.24 -5.41
C SER A 40 -16.64 -8.35 -6.46
N GLN A 41 -15.82 -8.93 -7.32
CA GLN A 41 -15.12 -8.23 -8.39
C GLN A 41 -15.41 -9.00 -9.67
N ASN A 42 -16.03 -8.35 -10.64
CA ASN A 42 -16.57 -9.06 -11.80
C ASN A 42 -15.55 -9.11 -12.95
N ARG A 43 -15.80 -9.96 -13.93
CA ARG A 43 -15.07 -9.85 -15.20
C ARG A 43 -15.24 -8.43 -15.76
N GLY A 44 -14.11 -7.81 -16.07
CA GLY A 44 -14.02 -6.46 -16.59
C GLY A 44 -13.77 -5.39 -15.52
N ASP A 45 -13.83 -5.72 -14.23
CA ASP A 45 -13.50 -4.80 -13.15
C ASP A 45 -12.03 -4.40 -13.18
N GLU A 46 -11.75 -3.15 -12.85
CA GLU A 46 -10.40 -2.62 -12.71
C GLU A 46 -10.10 -2.46 -11.23
N ILE A 47 -9.12 -3.23 -10.75
CA ILE A 47 -8.82 -3.34 -9.33
C ILE A 47 -7.34 -3.03 -9.09
N GLU A 48 -7.04 -2.58 -7.88
CA GLU A 48 -5.67 -2.39 -7.43
C GLU A 48 -5.27 -3.53 -6.51
N VAL A 49 -4.15 -4.20 -6.85
CA VAL A 49 -3.60 -5.34 -6.12
C VAL A 49 -2.09 -5.16 -5.95
N SER A 50 -1.46 -5.91 -5.05
CA SER A 50 0.01 -5.89 -4.94
C SER A 50 0.67 -6.50 -6.19
N ALA A 51 1.90 -6.07 -6.51
CA ALA A 51 2.66 -6.59 -7.65
C ALA A 51 2.73 -8.13 -7.71
N SER A 52 3.01 -8.79 -6.58
CA SER A 52 3.05 -10.25 -6.51
C SER A 52 1.70 -10.91 -6.79
N GLU A 53 0.60 -10.28 -6.37
CA GLU A 53 -0.74 -10.78 -6.67
C GLU A 53 -1.06 -10.58 -8.14
N ALA A 54 -0.77 -9.41 -8.71
CA ALA A 54 -0.92 -9.13 -10.15
C ALA A 54 -0.16 -10.16 -10.99
N GLU A 55 1.11 -10.43 -10.68
CA GLU A 55 1.90 -11.45 -11.37
C GLU A 55 1.23 -12.83 -11.30
N SER A 56 0.71 -13.21 -10.12
CA SER A 56 0.05 -14.51 -9.92
C SER A 56 -1.24 -14.64 -10.72
N ILE A 57 -2.12 -13.64 -10.67
CA ILE A 57 -3.42 -13.67 -11.37
C ILE A 57 -3.28 -13.47 -12.88
N VAL A 58 -2.28 -12.71 -13.33
CA VAL A 58 -1.96 -12.54 -14.76
C VAL A 58 -1.35 -13.82 -15.32
N ALA A 59 -0.40 -14.45 -14.60
CA ALA A 59 0.17 -15.74 -15.00
C ALA A 59 -0.89 -16.86 -15.06
N ALA A 60 -1.91 -16.79 -14.20
CA ALA A 60 -3.06 -17.70 -14.23
C ALA A 60 -4.08 -17.37 -15.34
N GLY A 61 -3.89 -16.30 -16.12
CA GLY A 61 -4.82 -15.85 -17.17
C GLY A 61 -6.14 -15.28 -16.63
N GLN A 62 -6.15 -14.84 -15.36
CA GLN A 62 -7.34 -14.33 -14.67
C GLN A 62 -7.47 -12.81 -14.75
N ALA A 63 -6.40 -12.09 -15.08
CA ALA A 63 -6.39 -10.64 -15.23
C ALA A 63 -5.33 -10.18 -16.24
N GLU A 64 -5.40 -8.91 -16.65
CA GLU A 64 -4.40 -8.22 -17.47
C GLU A 64 -3.96 -6.94 -16.77
N VAL A 65 -2.66 -6.62 -16.78
CA VAL A 65 -2.14 -5.36 -16.25
C VAL A 65 -2.56 -4.20 -17.15
N ILE A 66 -3.00 -3.08 -16.56
CA ILE A 66 -3.45 -1.87 -17.28
C ILE A 66 -2.80 -0.59 -16.75
#